data_AF-K0J015-F1
#
_entry.id   AF-K0J015-F1
#
_cell.length_a   1.000
_cell.length_b   1.000
_cell.length_c   1.000
_cell.angle_alpha   90.00
_cell.angle_beta   90.00
_cell.angle_gamma   90.00
#
_symmetry.space_group_name_H-M   'P 1'
#
loop_
_entity.id
_entity.type
_entity.pdbx_description
1 polymer ?
#
loop_
_entity_poly.entity_id
_entity_poly.type
_entity_poly.pdbx_seq_one_letter_code
_entity_poly.pdbx_strand_id
1 'polypeptide(L)'
;MKILIVGERYSTNLGDPIICESVEYLIKEANQNAEVSFLDLSGKKEFEDWSSSGKLIYSGRISAFKKKASICLTNIGIDTEYLKFKKSHKRKTGYFRDYLDDADFDIAIFAGGQMFKDTFIFPISTVVKYLNDRDIPVIFNACGYGEITSKKMRTVLGKALNSNNVKMISSRDDIESINSLLDKESIKVIRTFDPALWTKDVYNVFKKESDVIGLGVMFAHNMRYKEMLNFWKKQLMN
;
A
#
# COMPACT_ATOMS: atom_id res chain seq x y z
N MET A 1 -25.23 0.39 2.28
CA MET A 1 -24.19 1.02 1.45
C MET A 1 -23.01 0.06 1.40
N LYS A 2 -22.56 -0.33 0.22
CA LYS A 2 -21.45 -1.26 0.00
C LYS A 2 -20.17 -0.49 -0.29
N ILE A 3 -19.16 -0.69 0.54
CA ILE A 3 -17.91 0.05 0.51
C ILE A 3 -16.77 -0.93 0.27
N LEU A 4 -15.98 -0.68 -0.78
CA LEU A 4 -14.76 -1.41 -1.06
C LEU A 4 -13.58 -0.72 -0.38
N ILE A 5 -12.90 -1.40 0.54
CA ILE A 5 -11.59 -0.97 1.04
C ILE A 5 -10.50 -1.63 0.20
N VAL A 6 -9.62 -0.81 -0.37
CA VAL A 6 -8.49 -1.26 -1.18
C VAL A 6 -7.20 -1.03 -0.39
N GLY A 7 -6.45 -2.08 -0.11
CA GLY A 7 -5.30 -2.01 0.80
C GLY A 7 -4.33 -3.18 0.67
N GLU A 8 -3.42 -3.31 1.63
CA GLU A 8 -2.52 -4.46 1.78
C GLU A 8 -2.97 -5.28 3.00
N ARG A 9 -4.23 -5.73 2.96
CA ARG A 9 -4.93 -6.39 4.07
C ARG A 9 -4.21 -7.66 4.54
N TYR A 10 -3.62 -8.42 3.62
CA TYR A 10 -2.96 -9.70 3.89
C TYR A 10 -1.42 -9.58 3.83
N SER A 11 -0.90 -8.39 4.11
CA SER A 11 0.54 -8.16 4.26
C SER A 11 1.09 -8.92 5.47
N THR A 12 2.34 -9.38 5.37
CA THR A 12 3.07 -9.92 6.52
C THR A 12 3.65 -8.82 7.40
N ASN A 13 3.66 -7.58 6.93
CA ASN A 13 3.94 -6.41 7.76
C ASN A 13 2.69 -6.12 8.60
N LEU A 14 2.83 -6.20 9.93
CA LEU A 14 1.72 -6.01 10.86
C LEU A 14 1.03 -4.64 10.71
N GLY A 15 1.73 -3.62 10.21
CA GLY A 15 1.17 -2.28 10.08
C GLY A 15 0.12 -2.13 8.98
N ASP A 16 0.28 -2.81 7.83
CA ASP A 16 -0.62 -2.58 6.69
C ASP A 16 -2.06 -3.13 6.91
N PRO A 17 -2.23 -4.33 7.51
CA PRO A 17 -3.54 -4.83 7.88
C PRO A 17 -4.23 -3.94 8.91
N ILE A 18 -3.47 -3.43 9.90
CA ILE A 18 -3.96 -2.50 10.92
C ILE A 18 -4.55 -1.25 10.28
N ILE A 19 -3.91 -0.68 9.26
CA ILE A 19 -4.43 0.50 8.56
C ILE A 19 -5.78 0.18 7.89
N CYS A 20 -5.91 -1.00 7.28
CA CYS A 20 -7.17 -1.43 6.65
C CYS A 20 -8.30 -1.58 7.70
N GLU A 21 -7.99 -2.21 8.83
CA GLU A 21 -8.94 -2.41 9.94
C GLU A 21 -9.33 -1.09 10.61
N SER A 22 -8.39 -0.16 10.77
CA SER A 22 -8.67 1.19 11.25
C SER A 22 -9.63 1.96 10.34
N VAL A 23 -9.48 1.83 9.02
CA VAL A 23 -10.40 2.48 8.07
C VAL A 23 -11.78 1.84 8.12
N GLU A 24 -11.86 0.51 8.22
CA GLU A 24 -13.14 -0.18 8.44
C GLU A 24 -13.84 0.30 9.71
N TYR A 25 -13.11 0.39 10.82
CA TYR A 25 -13.63 0.91 12.09
C TYR A 25 -14.23 2.31 11.92
N LEU A 26 -13.49 3.23 11.29
CA LEU A 26 -13.96 4.60 11.04
C LEU A 26 -15.20 4.66 10.16
N ILE A 27 -15.27 3.81 9.14
CA ILE A 27 -16.45 3.68 8.27
C ILE A 27 -17.66 3.20 9.08
N LYS A 28 -17.47 2.20 9.94
CA LYS A 28 -18.54 1.62 10.77
C LYS A 28 -19.00 2.56 11.87
N GLU A 29 -18.10 3.35 12.44
CA GLU A 29 -18.44 4.43 13.37
C GLU A 29 -19.30 5.51 12.69
N ALA A 30 -18.96 5.89 11.46
CA ALA A 30 -19.74 6.88 10.70
C ALA A 30 -21.06 6.29 10.16
N ASN A 31 -21.10 5.00 9.82
CA ASN A 31 -22.27 4.29 9.32
C ASN A 31 -22.23 2.81 9.71
N GLN A 32 -22.93 2.48 10.80
CA GLN A 32 -22.96 1.12 11.36
C GLN A 32 -23.52 0.07 10.39
N ASN A 33 -24.37 0.50 9.45
CA ASN A 33 -25.02 -0.37 8.45
C ASN A 33 -24.22 -0.46 7.13
N ALA A 34 -23.03 0.12 7.03
CA ALA A 34 -22.18 -0.04 5.86
C ALA A 34 -21.73 -1.51 5.73
N GLU A 35 -21.82 -2.08 4.53
CA GLU A 35 -21.22 -3.38 4.20
C GLU A 35 -19.82 -3.12 3.67
N VAL A 36 -18.80 -3.74 4.27
CA VAL A 36 -17.39 -3.49 3.93
C VAL A 36 -16.79 -4.75 3.32
N SER A 37 -16.14 -4.59 2.17
CA SER A 37 -15.38 -5.63 1.48
C SER A 37 -13.93 -5.19 1.30
N PHE A 38 -13.00 -6.14 1.25
CA PHE A 38 -11.57 -5.88 1.13
C PHE A 38 -10.97 -6.42 -0.16
N LEU A 39 -10.29 -5.55 -0.91
CA LEU A 39 -9.44 -5.93 -2.03
C LEU A 39 -7.95 -5.71 -1.67
N ASP A 40 -7.16 -6.77 -1.78
CA ASP A 40 -5.72 -6.73 -1.52
C ASP A 40 -4.93 -6.36 -2.79
N LEU A 41 -4.16 -5.28 -2.75
CA LEU A 41 -3.38 -4.78 -3.90
C LEU A 41 -2.23 -5.70 -4.30
N SER A 42 -1.80 -6.57 -3.40
CA SER A 42 -0.82 -7.60 -3.67
C SER A 42 -1.45 -8.83 -4.32
N GLY A 43 -2.78 -8.89 -4.43
CA GLY A 43 -3.52 -9.97 -5.06
C GLY A 43 -3.66 -11.19 -4.15
N LYS A 44 -3.55 -11.01 -2.84
CA LYS A 44 -3.70 -12.07 -1.84
C LYS A 44 -5.16 -12.27 -1.45
N LYS A 45 -5.52 -13.50 -1.09
CA LYS A 45 -6.86 -13.85 -0.61
C LYS A 45 -6.93 -14.06 0.90
N GLU A 46 -5.80 -14.35 1.52
CA GLU A 46 -5.67 -14.70 2.93
C GLU A 46 -4.25 -14.41 3.43
N PHE A 47 -4.08 -14.38 4.75
CA PHE A 47 -2.77 -14.28 5.37
C PHE A 47 -1.94 -15.53 5.08
N GLU A 48 -0.69 -15.35 4.65
CA GLU A 48 0.24 -16.46 4.54
C GLU A 48 0.65 -16.92 5.94
N ASP A 49 0.59 -18.24 6.18
CA ASP A 49 1.14 -18.83 7.40
C ASP A 49 2.64 -18.51 7.51
N TRP A 50 3.03 -17.92 8.65
CA TRP A 50 4.43 -17.56 8.96
C TRP A 50 5.41 -18.74 8.81
N SER A 51 4.93 -19.97 9.02
CA SER A 51 5.69 -21.22 8.84
C SER A 51 6.12 -21.46 7.38
N SER A 52 5.39 -20.89 6.41
CA SER A 52 5.68 -20.98 4.97
C SER A 52 6.58 -19.84 4.49
N SER A 53 6.53 -18.68 5.15
CA SER A 53 7.34 -17.49 4.83
C SER A 53 8.84 -17.69 5.11
N GLY A 54 9.20 -18.61 6.01
CA GLY A 54 10.59 -18.99 6.31
C GLY A 54 11.35 -19.60 5.13
N LYS A 55 10.66 -20.09 4.07
CA LYS A 55 11.31 -20.62 2.86
C LYS A 55 11.64 -19.56 1.81
N LEU A 56 11.16 -18.32 1.95
CA LEU A 56 11.33 -17.23 0.98
C LEU A 56 12.45 -16.24 1.31
N ILE A 57 13.26 -16.51 2.35
CA ILE A 57 14.53 -15.80 2.63
C ILE A 57 15.67 -16.33 1.74
N TYR A 58 15.38 -17.18 0.75
CA TYR A 58 16.34 -17.45 -0.32
C TYR A 58 16.31 -16.32 -1.35
N SER A 59 17.10 -15.29 -1.03
CA SER A 59 17.63 -14.30 -1.95
C SER A 59 17.91 -14.93 -3.32
N GLY A 60 17.08 -14.63 -4.30
CA GLY A 60 17.39 -14.93 -5.68
C GLY A 60 18.70 -14.24 -6.01
N ARG A 61 19.79 -15.02 -6.18
CA ARG A 61 21.01 -14.53 -6.81
C ARG A 61 20.63 -14.11 -8.23
N ILE A 62 20.27 -12.84 -8.41
CA ILE A 62 20.16 -12.26 -9.75
C ILE A 62 21.54 -12.40 -10.34
N SER A 63 21.68 -13.21 -11.40
CA SER A 63 22.99 -13.41 -12.01
C SER A 63 23.56 -12.05 -12.40
N ALA A 64 24.86 -11.83 -12.16
CA ALA A 64 25.53 -10.58 -12.49
C ALA A 64 25.28 -10.19 -13.97
N PHE A 65 25.10 -11.19 -14.83
CA PHE A 65 24.68 -11.04 -16.22
C PHE A 65 23.31 -10.37 -16.36
N LYS A 66 22.26 -10.82 -15.65
CA LYS A 66 20.93 -10.18 -15.67
C LYS A 66 20.99 -8.74 -15.18
N LYS A 67 21.79 -8.45 -14.15
CA LYS A 67 22.01 -7.08 -13.65
C LYS A 67 22.71 -6.21 -14.69
N LYS A 68 23.78 -6.71 -15.32
CA LYS A 68 24.53 -6.00 -16.36
C LYS A 68 23.68 -5.75 -17.61
N ALA A 69 22.88 -6.74 -18.02
CA ALA A 69 21.92 -6.60 -19.11
C ALA A 69 20.85 -5.55 -18.80
N SER A 70 20.28 -5.55 -17.57
CA SER A 70 19.31 -4.53 -17.16
C SER A 70 19.91 -3.13 -17.22
N ILE A 71 21.14 -2.94 -16.74
CA ILE A 71 21.83 -1.64 -16.81
C ILE A 71 22.05 -1.21 -18.26
N CYS A 72 22.52 -2.12 -19.11
CA CYS A 72 22.72 -1.84 -20.54
C CYS A 72 21.43 -1.41 -21.23
N LEU A 73 20.33 -2.14 -20.98
CA LEU A 73 19.00 -1.83 -21.50
C LEU A 73 18.52 -0.46 -21.01
N THR A 74 18.70 -0.16 -19.72
CA THR A 74 18.38 1.16 -19.17
C THR A 74 19.20 2.28 -19.83
N ASN A 75 20.50 2.05 -20.09
CA ASN A 75 21.37 3.03 -20.74
C ASN A 75 20.96 3.34 -22.19
N ILE A 76 20.32 2.39 -22.89
CA ILE A 76 19.74 2.62 -24.23
C ILE A 76 18.29 3.12 -24.18
N GLY A 77 17.81 3.56 -23.00
CA GLY A 77 16.49 4.19 -22.84
C GLY A 77 15.34 3.23 -22.53
N ILE A 78 15.61 1.94 -22.31
CA ILE A 78 14.57 0.97 -21.94
C ILE A 78 14.31 1.04 -20.44
N ASP A 79 13.09 1.41 -20.08
CA ASP A 79 12.63 1.47 -18.69
C ASP A 79 12.37 0.04 -18.15
N THR A 80 13.44 -0.59 -17.66
CA THR A 80 13.43 -1.98 -17.21
C THR A 80 12.58 -2.21 -15.96
N GLU A 81 12.54 -1.24 -15.03
CA GLU A 81 11.67 -1.32 -13.84
C GLU A 81 10.19 -1.23 -14.24
N TYR A 82 9.81 -0.29 -15.11
CA TYR A 82 8.43 -0.23 -15.63
C TYR A 82 8.00 -1.57 -16.23
N LEU A 83 8.83 -2.19 -17.07
CA LEU A 83 8.51 -3.48 -17.70
C LEU A 83 8.39 -4.63 -16.68
N LYS A 84 9.27 -4.64 -15.67
CA LYS A 84 9.26 -5.62 -14.58
C LYS A 84 7.97 -5.54 -13.76
N PHE A 85 7.59 -4.35 -13.30
CA PHE A 85 6.36 -4.15 -12.54
C PHE A 85 5.12 -4.42 -13.39
N LYS A 86 5.10 -3.99 -14.66
CA LYS A 86 4.01 -4.29 -15.60
C LYS A 86 3.82 -5.80 -15.80
N LYS A 87 4.92 -6.54 -15.97
CA LYS A 87 4.88 -8.00 -16.14
C LYS A 87 4.42 -8.71 -14.87
N SER A 88 4.89 -8.27 -13.70
CA SER A 88 4.45 -8.79 -12.41
C SER A 88 2.94 -8.59 -12.23
N HIS A 89 2.46 -7.38 -12.52
CA HIS A 89 1.04 -7.02 -12.42
C HIS A 89 0.15 -7.79 -13.39
N LYS A 90 0.60 -8.06 -14.62
CA LYS A 90 -0.16 -8.85 -15.61
C LYS A 90 -0.60 -10.23 -15.08
N ARG A 91 0.15 -10.80 -14.12
CA ARG A 91 -0.20 -12.07 -13.47
C ARG A 91 -1.33 -11.92 -12.45
N LYS A 92 -1.55 -10.72 -11.92
CA LYS A 92 -2.56 -10.39 -10.90
C LYS A 92 -3.84 -9.81 -11.51
N THR A 93 -3.83 -9.36 -12.76
CA THR A 93 -5.00 -8.77 -13.43
C THR A 93 -6.24 -9.67 -13.44
N GLY A 94 -6.07 -11.00 -13.53
CA GLY A 94 -7.19 -11.94 -13.43
C GLY A 94 -7.89 -11.84 -12.08
N TYR A 95 -7.12 -11.89 -10.98
CA TYR A 95 -7.65 -11.73 -9.63
C TYR A 95 -8.45 -10.44 -9.45
N PHE A 96 -7.91 -9.30 -9.88
CA PHE A 96 -8.61 -8.02 -9.73
C PHE A 96 -9.92 -7.99 -10.51
N ARG A 97 -9.92 -8.52 -11.73
CA ARG A 97 -11.11 -8.60 -12.56
C ARG A 97 -12.15 -9.49 -11.90
N ASP A 98 -11.77 -10.72 -11.55
CA ASP A 98 -12.70 -11.70 -10.99
C ASP A 98 -13.33 -11.15 -9.69
N TYR A 99 -12.54 -10.53 -8.81
CA TYR A 99 -13.06 -9.92 -7.58
C TYR A 99 -14.00 -8.73 -7.84
N LEU A 100 -13.66 -7.85 -8.78
CA LEU A 100 -14.42 -6.62 -9.05
C LEU A 100 -15.65 -6.86 -9.94
N ASP A 101 -15.70 -7.97 -10.68
CA ASP A 101 -16.86 -8.36 -11.49
C ASP A 101 -17.94 -9.04 -10.63
N ASP A 102 -17.56 -9.67 -9.51
CA ASP A 102 -18.47 -10.43 -8.64
C ASP A 102 -19.28 -9.56 -7.65
N ALA A 103 -18.99 -8.26 -7.56
CA ALA A 103 -19.60 -7.38 -6.56
C ALA A 103 -19.83 -5.94 -7.03
N ASP A 104 -20.98 -5.39 -6.68
CA ASP A 104 -21.29 -3.98 -6.83
C ASP A 104 -20.91 -3.19 -5.57
N PHE A 105 -20.32 -2.01 -5.77
CA PHE A 105 -19.90 -1.11 -4.71
C PHE A 105 -20.45 0.30 -4.96
N ASP A 106 -20.86 0.98 -3.89
CA ASP A 106 -21.30 2.37 -3.95
C ASP A 106 -20.10 3.33 -3.97
N ILE A 107 -18.98 2.92 -3.36
CA ILE A 107 -17.73 3.69 -3.29
C ILE A 107 -16.54 2.77 -3.00
N ALA A 108 -15.35 3.17 -3.45
CA ALA A 108 -14.10 2.55 -3.04
C ALA A 108 -13.18 3.53 -2.30
N ILE A 109 -12.52 3.03 -1.25
CA ILE A 109 -11.60 3.79 -0.40
C ILE A 109 -10.26 3.05 -0.36
N PHE A 110 -9.21 3.67 -0.87
CA PHE A 110 -7.85 3.18 -0.64
C PHE A 110 -7.46 3.49 0.80
N ALA A 111 -7.13 2.45 1.58
CA ALA A 111 -7.04 2.52 3.03
C ALA A 111 -5.93 3.46 3.55
N GLY A 112 -4.86 3.64 2.78
CA GLY A 112 -3.70 4.42 3.17
C GLY A 112 -2.46 3.56 3.32
N GLY A 113 -1.51 4.02 4.13
CA GLY A 113 -0.16 3.45 4.15
C GLY A 113 0.68 3.95 2.97
N GLN A 114 1.89 3.43 2.81
CA GLN A 114 2.79 3.86 1.73
C GLN A 114 2.39 3.24 0.38
N MET A 115 1.27 3.72 -0.18
CA MET A 115 0.65 3.16 -1.38
C MET A 115 1.25 3.68 -2.67
N PHE A 116 1.66 4.94 -2.73
CA PHE A 116 2.17 5.53 -3.97
C PHE A 116 3.65 5.19 -4.19
N LYS A 117 3.91 3.91 -4.44
CA LYS A 117 5.24 3.34 -4.74
C LYS A 117 5.16 2.33 -5.88
N ASP A 118 6.29 2.07 -6.53
CA ASP A 118 6.39 1.27 -7.77
C ASP A 118 5.59 -0.04 -7.75
N THR A 119 5.62 -0.78 -6.62
CA THR A 119 4.92 -2.07 -6.47
C THR A 119 3.41 -1.98 -6.67
N PHE A 120 2.78 -0.84 -6.34
CA PHE A 120 1.33 -0.69 -6.32
C PHE A 120 0.78 0.19 -7.44
N ILE A 121 1.62 0.86 -8.23
CA ILE A 121 1.16 1.78 -9.29
C ILE A 121 0.27 1.08 -10.32
N PHE A 122 0.66 -0.10 -10.80
CA PHE A 122 -0.17 -0.85 -11.75
C PHE A 122 -1.44 -1.44 -11.12
N PRO A 123 -1.40 -2.05 -9.92
CA PRO A 123 -2.60 -2.39 -9.15
C PRO A 123 -3.57 -1.22 -8.98
N ILE A 124 -3.12 -0.09 -8.44
CA ILE A 124 -3.93 1.13 -8.27
C ILE A 124 -4.55 1.55 -9.61
N SER A 125 -3.73 1.69 -10.66
CA SER A 125 -4.23 2.10 -11.98
C SER A 125 -5.27 1.15 -12.54
N THR A 126 -5.16 -0.14 -12.26
CA THR A 126 -6.12 -1.15 -12.73
C THR A 126 -7.42 -1.04 -11.98
N VAL A 127 -7.37 -1.01 -10.65
CA VAL A 127 -8.57 -0.89 -9.79
C VAL A 127 -9.32 0.40 -10.09
N VAL A 128 -8.62 1.55 -10.12
CA VAL A 128 -9.24 2.84 -10.44
C VAL A 128 -9.93 2.81 -11.79
N LYS A 129 -9.28 2.25 -12.82
CA LYS A 129 -9.87 2.12 -14.15
C LYS A 129 -11.13 1.25 -14.13
N TYR A 130 -11.08 0.07 -13.51
CA TYR A 130 -12.23 -0.84 -13.43
C TYR A 130 -13.45 -0.20 -12.73
N LEU A 131 -13.19 0.56 -11.67
CA LEU A 131 -14.21 1.31 -10.95
C LEU A 131 -14.73 2.50 -11.76
N ASN A 132 -13.85 3.18 -12.51
CA ASN A 132 -14.23 4.29 -13.38
C ASN A 132 -15.14 3.84 -14.52
N ASP A 133 -14.89 2.66 -15.09
CA ASP A 133 -15.72 2.07 -16.15
C ASP A 133 -17.14 1.71 -15.66
N ARG A 134 -17.39 1.77 -14.34
CA ARG A 134 -18.68 1.54 -13.66
C ARG A 134 -19.20 2.76 -12.90
N ASP A 135 -18.59 3.93 -13.11
CA ASP A 135 -18.91 5.18 -12.41
C ASP A 135 -18.85 5.10 -10.87
N ILE A 136 -18.07 4.15 -10.33
CA ILE A 136 -17.91 3.99 -8.88
C ILE A 136 -16.90 5.02 -8.36
N PRO A 137 -17.30 5.92 -7.43
CA PRO A 137 -16.40 6.93 -6.88
C PRO A 137 -15.25 6.31 -6.09
N VAL A 138 -14.08 6.95 -6.16
CA VAL A 138 -12.85 6.54 -5.50
C VAL A 138 -12.34 7.64 -4.58
N ILE A 139 -11.94 7.25 -3.37
CA ILE A 139 -11.24 8.09 -2.41
C ILE A 139 -9.87 7.47 -2.12
N PHE A 140 -8.82 8.30 -2.15
CA PHE A 140 -7.52 7.95 -1.59
C PHE A 140 -7.41 8.52 -0.18
N ASN A 141 -7.50 7.65 0.84
CA ASN A 141 -7.43 8.04 2.24
C ASN A 141 -6.01 7.89 2.78
N ALA A 142 -5.39 8.98 3.24
CA ALA A 142 -4.08 8.98 3.90
C ALA A 142 -2.99 8.18 3.16
N CYS A 143 -3.03 8.16 1.82
CA CYS A 143 -2.10 7.39 1.00
C CYS A 143 -0.74 8.09 0.94
N GLY A 144 0.27 7.51 1.56
CA GLY A 144 1.63 8.02 1.59
C GLY A 144 2.41 7.80 0.29
N TYR A 145 3.34 8.71 0.05
CA TYR A 145 4.25 8.73 -1.09
C TYR A 145 5.49 7.86 -0.80
N GLY A 146 5.84 7.02 -1.77
CA GLY A 146 7.08 6.26 -1.76
C GLY A 146 7.98 6.62 -2.92
N GLU A 147 9.18 6.06 -2.93
CA GLU A 147 10.07 6.26 -4.08
C GLU A 147 9.45 5.65 -5.33
N ILE A 148 9.32 6.48 -6.38
CA ILE A 148 8.87 6.06 -7.71
C ILE A 148 10.05 6.21 -8.65
N THR A 149 10.64 5.08 -9.03
CA THR A 149 11.92 5.06 -9.76
C THR A 149 11.78 5.35 -11.26
N SER A 150 10.58 5.13 -11.83
CA SER A 150 10.30 5.31 -13.25
C SER A 150 9.42 6.53 -13.53
N LYS A 151 9.83 7.35 -14.51
CA LYS A 151 8.99 8.41 -15.06
C LYS A 151 7.70 7.87 -15.67
N LYS A 152 7.76 6.72 -16.37
CA LYS A 152 6.56 6.08 -16.93
C LYS A 152 5.61 5.60 -15.83
N MET A 153 6.12 5.12 -14.71
CA MET A 153 5.29 4.75 -13.55
C MET A 153 4.62 5.98 -12.94
N ARG A 154 5.33 7.11 -12.80
CA ARG A 154 4.72 8.39 -12.39
C ARG A 154 3.57 8.80 -13.31
N THR A 155 3.73 8.68 -14.63
CA THR A 155 2.65 8.96 -15.59
C THR A 155 1.45 8.02 -15.41
N VAL A 156 1.68 6.73 -15.14
CA VAL A 156 0.59 5.77 -14.88
C VAL A 156 -0.17 6.15 -13.61
N LEU A 157 0.55 6.48 -12.54
CA LEU A 157 -0.07 6.92 -11.29
C LEU A 157 -0.85 8.23 -11.49
N GLY A 158 -0.25 9.24 -12.13
CA GLY A 158 -0.92 10.51 -12.43
C GLY A 158 -2.22 10.30 -13.20
N LYS A 159 -2.25 9.44 -14.21
CA LYS A 159 -3.49 9.10 -14.93
C LYS A 159 -4.55 8.48 -14.01
N ALA A 160 -4.16 7.60 -13.09
CA ALA A 160 -5.08 7.02 -12.13
C ALA A 160 -5.64 8.11 -11.18
N LEU A 161 -4.77 8.92 -10.58
CA LEU A 161 -5.17 9.98 -9.65
C LEU A 161 -6.07 11.05 -10.30
N ASN A 162 -5.88 11.33 -11.58
CA ASN A 162 -6.69 12.27 -12.35
C ASN A 162 -7.94 11.64 -12.99
N SER A 163 -8.26 10.37 -12.73
CA SER A 163 -9.47 9.73 -13.25
C SER A 163 -10.74 10.42 -12.74
N ASN A 164 -11.82 10.43 -13.53
CA ASN A 164 -13.02 11.23 -13.23
C ASN A 164 -13.79 10.72 -12.01
N ASN A 165 -13.68 9.43 -11.71
CA ASN A 165 -14.27 8.82 -10.54
C ASN A 165 -13.47 9.10 -9.25
N VAL A 166 -12.22 9.58 -9.32
CA VAL A 166 -11.47 9.99 -8.12
C VAL A 166 -12.05 11.30 -7.60
N LYS A 167 -12.59 11.26 -6.37
CA LYS A 167 -13.30 12.40 -5.76
C LYS A 167 -12.49 13.11 -4.70
N MET A 168 -11.60 12.39 -4.02
CA MET A 168 -10.79 12.95 -2.96
C MET A 168 -9.44 12.22 -2.87
N ILE A 169 -8.39 12.99 -2.58
CA ILE A 169 -7.06 12.47 -2.28
C ILE A 169 -6.59 13.13 -1.00
N SER A 170 -6.14 12.32 -0.05
CA SER A 170 -5.49 12.77 1.17
C SER A 170 -4.22 11.97 1.41
N SER A 171 -3.25 12.60 2.08
CA SER A 171 -1.97 11.98 2.38
C SER A 171 -1.50 12.32 3.79
N ARG A 172 -0.79 11.36 4.39
CA ARG A 172 -0.09 11.51 5.68
C ARG A 172 1.31 12.13 5.53
N ASP A 173 1.86 12.13 4.32
CA ASP A 173 3.23 12.57 4.01
C ASP A 173 3.32 13.21 2.60
N ASP A 174 4.51 13.74 2.25
CA ASP A 174 4.92 14.34 0.96
C ASP A 174 3.80 14.70 -0.03
N ILE A 175 3.02 15.72 0.34
CA ILE A 175 1.85 16.20 -0.41
C ILE A 175 2.29 16.89 -1.70
N GLU A 176 3.44 17.53 -1.64
CA GLU A 176 4.05 18.26 -2.74
C GLU A 176 4.36 17.31 -3.91
N SER A 177 4.96 16.15 -3.63
CA SER A 177 5.18 15.12 -4.65
C SER A 177 3.88 14.60 -5.26
N ILE A 178 2.82 14.40 -4.48
CA ILE A 178 1.54 13.90 -4.98
C ILE A 178 0.84 14.98 -5.82
N ASN A 179 0.79 16.23 -5.35
CA ASN A 179 0.23 17.35 -6.09
C ASN A 179 0.94 17.55 -7.44
N SER A 180 2.24 17.27 -7.54
CA SER A 180 2.98 17.36 -8.81
C SER A 180 2.51 16.36 -9.89
N LEU A 181 1.72 15.35 -9.50
CA LEU A 181 1.12 14.36 -10.41
C LEU A 181 -0.32 14.71 -10.84
N LEU A 182 -0.91 15.77 -10.27
CA LEU A 182 -2.28 16.17 -10.54
C LEU A 182 -2.32 17.26 -11.61
N ASP A 183 -3.17 17.06 -12.62
CA ASP A 183 -3.41 18.02 -13.70
C ASP A 183 -4.62 18.91 -13.39
N LYS A 184 -5.49 18.48 -12.47
CA LYS A 184 -6.77 19.12 -12.16
C LYS A 184 -6.63 20.08 -10.97
N GLU A 185 -6.92 21.36 -11.19
CA GLU A 185 -7.04 22.35 -10.10
C GLU A 185 -8.11 21.97 -9.07
N SER A 186 -9.12 21.20 -9.48
CA SER A 186 -10.29 20.85 -8.67
C SER A 186 -10.03 19.82 -7.59
N ILE A 187 -8.92 19.07 -7.63
CA ILE A 187 -8.57 18.09 -6.60
C ILE A 187 -7.22 18.51 -6.01
N LYS A 188 -7.25 19.06 -4.80
CA LYS A 188 -6.04 19.28 -4.00
C LYS A 188 -5.88 18.16 -3.00
N VAL A 189 -4.65 17.69 -2.84
CA VAL A 189 -4.33 16.68 -1.82
C VAL A 189 -4.48 17.30 -0.43
N ILE A 190 -5.29 16.65 0.42
CA ILE A 190 -5.54 17.08 1.79
C ILE A 190 -4.50 16.43 2.72
N ARG A 191 -3.87 17.22 3.60
CA ARG A 191 -3.02 16.67 4.67
C ARG A 191 -3.90 16.04 5.73
N THR A 192 -3.61 14.80 6.09
CA THR A 192 -4.30 14.09 7.17
C THR A 192 -3.31 13.26 7.98
N PHE A 193 -3.79 12.59 9.01
CA PHE A 193 -2.99 11.65 9.79
C PHE A 193 -3.17 10.21 9.29
N ASP A 194 -2.28 9.33 9.72
CA ASP A 194 -2.42 7.91 9.45
C ASP A 194 -3.62 7.30 10.20
N PRO A 195 -4.46 6.45 9.55
CA PRO A 195 -5.58 5.80 10.22
C PRO A 195 -5.17 4.89 11.39
N ALA A 196 -3.93 4.41 11.44
CA ALA A 196 -3.41 3.61 12.55
C ALA A 196 -3.41 4.37 13.89
N LEU A 197 -3.60 5.69 13.91
CA LEU A 197 -3.83 6.43 15.16
C LEU A 197 -5.08 5.95 15.93
N TRP A 198 -6.04 5.31 15.24
CA TRP A 198 -7.26 4.76 15.83
C TRP A 198 -7.11 3.34 16.38
N THR A 199 -5.92 2.75 16.31
CA THR A 199 -5.65 1.37 16.79
C THR A 199 -6.10 1.10 18.22
N LYS A 200 -5.99 2.11 19.09
CA LYS A 200 -6.46 2.03 20.47
C LYS A 200 -7.94 1.62 20.54
N ASP A 201 -8.78 2.29 19.75
CA ASP A 201 -10.22 2.11 19.77
C ASP A 201 -10.62 0.86 18.96
N VAL A 202 -9.96 0.63 17.81
CA VAL A 202 -10.13 -0.57 16.97
C VAL A 202 -9.96 -1.86 17.78
N TYR A 203 -8.91 -1.92 18.60
CA TYR A 203 -8.56 -3.14 19.35
C TYR A 203 -8.93 -3.07 20.83
N ASN A 204 -9.59 -2.00 21.28
CA ASN A 204 -9.89 -1.74 22.69
C ASN A 204 -8.65 -1.90 23.60
N VAL A 205 -7.51 -1.39 23.14
CA VAL A 205 -6.23 -1.47 23.85
C VAL A 205 -6.09 -0.25 24.74
N PHE A 206 -6.18 -0.48 26.05
CA PHE A 206 -5.99 0.56 27.05
C PHE A 206 -4.65 0.37 27.76
N LYS A 207 -4.03 1.49 28.15
CA LYS A 207 -2.83 1.46 28.98
C LYS A 207 -3.14 0.67 30.25
N LYS A 208 -2.33 -0.35 30.52
CA LYS A 208 -2.32 -1.08 31.78
C LYS A 208 -1.06 -0.68 32.53
N GLU A 209 -1.20 -0.38 33.82
CA GLU A 209 -0.04 -0.22 34.68
C GLU A 209 0.69 -1.57 34.75
N SER A 210 2.00 -1.53 34.56
CA SER A 210 2.84 -2.71 34.35
C SER A 210 4.27 -2.35 34.74
N ASP A 211 4.94 -3.29 35.40
CA ASP A 211 6.39 -3.28 35.63
C ASP A 211 7.19 -3.79 34.41
N VAL A 212 6.49 -4.34 33.41
CA VAL A 212 7.06 -4.76 32.13
C VAL A 212 7.09 -3.61 31.13
N ILE A 213 8.27 -3.35 30.55
CA ILE A 213 8.48 -2.38 29.45
C ILE A 213 8.45 -3.14 28.11
N GLY A 214 7.51 -2.78 27.23
CA GLY A 214 7.49 -3.26 25.86
C GLY A 214 8.44 -2.45 24.97
N LEU A 215 9.35 -3.12 24.27
CA LEU A 215 10.24 -2.47 23.30
C LEU A 215 9.72 -2.68 21.88
N GLY A 216 9.35 -1.57 21.20
CA GLY A 216 9.01 -1.56 19.79
C GLY A 216 10.25 -1.73 18.91
N VAL A 217 10.64 -2.99 18.65
CA VAL A 217 11.82 -3.30 17.85
C VAL A 217 11.51 -3.15 16.37
N MET A 218 12.14 -2.17 15.73
CA MET A 218 12.05 -1.95 14.28
C MET A 218 13.32 -2.40 13.57
N PHE A 219 13.16 -2.97 12.37
CA PHE A 219 14.29 -3.28 11.50
C PHE A 219 14.79 -2.01 10.80
N ALA A 220 15.98 -1.54 11.18
CA ALA A 220 16.63 -0.42 10.51
C ALA A 220 17.38 -0.93 9.27
N HIS A 221 16.81 -0.77 8.07
CA HIS A 221 17.38 -1.29 6.82
C HIS A 221 18.81 -0.84 6.52
N ASN A 222 19.25 0.28 7.07
CA ASN A 222 20.59 0.84 6.90
C ASN A 222 21.60 0.36 7.95
N MET A 223 21.22 -0.53 8.86
CA MET A 223 22.07 -1.08 9.91
C MET A 223 22.31 -2.56 9.68
N ARG A 224 23.55 -3.05 9.85
CA ARG A 224 23.81 -4.49 9.72
C ARG A 224 23.07 -5.23 10.83
N TYR A 225 22.56 -6.42 10.53
CA TYR A 225 21.81 -7.24 11.50
C TYR A 225 22.54 -7.42 12.84
N LYS A 226 23.87 -7.65 12.80
CA LYS A 226 24.70 -7.76 14.01
C LYS A 226 24.77 -6.46 14.82
N GLU A 227 24.84 -5.31 14.15
CA GLU A 227 24.86 -4.00 14.80
C GLU A 227 23.53 -3.71 15.46
N MET A 228 22.43 -4.01 14.76
CA MET A 228 21.08 -3.83 15.29
C MET A 228 20.80 -4.75 16.48
N LEU A 229 21.22 -6.03 16.41
CA LEU A 229 21.15 -6.93 17.56
C LEU A 229 21.96 -6.40 18.74
N ASN A 230 23.18 -5.91 18.50
CA ASN A 230 24.01 -5.36 19.57
C ASN A 230 23.41 -4.09 20.17
N PHE A 231 22.80 -3.23 19.34
CA PHE A 231 22.07 -2.05 19.79
C PHE A 231 20.94 -2.45 20.76
N TRP A 232 20.04 -3.34 20.34
CA TRP A 232 18.92 -3.76 21.19
C TRP A 232 19.36 -4.53 22.43
N LYS A 233 20.39 -5.38 22.34
CA LYS A 233 20.98 -6.04 23.51
C LYS A 233 21.51 -5.05 24.54
N LYS A 234 22.14 -3.95 24.11
CA LYS A 234 22.61 -2.90 25.02
C LYS A 234 21.44 -2.19 25.73
N GLN A 235 20.33 -1.96 25.05
CA GLN A 235 19.14 -1.35 25.66
C GLN A 235 18.46 -2.27 26.69
N LEU A 236 18.64 -3.59 26.59
CA LEU A 236 18.08 -4.56 27.53
C LEU A 236 18.95 -4.81 28.78
N MET A 237 20.21 -4.38 28.77
CA MET A 237 21.15 -4.58 29.89
C MET A 237 21.28 -3.35 30.79
N ASN A 238 20.68 -2.23 30.41
CA ASN A 238 20.57 -1.00 31.19
C ASN A 238 19.16 -0.88 31.76
#